data_AF-A0A523BJG3-F1
#
_entry.id   AF-A0A523BJG3-F1
#
_cell.length_a   1.000
_cell.length_b   1.000
_cell.length_c   1.000
_cell.angle_alpha   90.00
_cell.angle_beta   90.00
_cell.angle_gamma   90.00
#
_symmetry.space_group_name_H-M   'P 1'
#
loop_
_entity.id
_entity.type
_entity.pdbx_description
1 polymer ?
#
loop_
_entity_poly.entity_id
_entity_poly.type
_entity_poly.pdbx_seq_one_letter_code
_entity_poly.pdbx_strand_id
1 'polypeptide(L)'
;MANVPEAEILKEPERYSFGEYVKAAFSNTGDMMKKIVERPRPLFFIVMISIIAALSALSSYIAYTRVKISIIWPENLTEEMRSFMEYAIQLSTNPAIIAVIALLVVPIVYAMGAVIIWIIGLMKAKISSVLTAMGIIGIPSIFSEIFKMIASLLSPVREITLDLRGGAPSGTPSPNYADLLIDIVFLPWEAYLIYQLFRSGIGKSMRGSLVSVLIAEAIKYAWTLAGFVRV
;
A
#
# COMPACT_ATOMS: atom_id res chain seq x y z
N MET A 1 6.56 58.57 -22.44
CA MET A 1 5.77 57.40 -22.03
C MET A 1 6.75 56.25 -21.84
N ALA A 2 6.89 55.76 -20.61
CA ALA A 2 7.75 54.62 -20.33
C ALA A 2 7.08 53.36 -20.88
N ASN A 3 7.80 52.62 -21.73
CA ASN A 3 7.38 51.27 -22.13
C ASN A 3 7.45 50.38 -20.89
N VAL A 4 6.29 50.02 -20.36
CA VAL A 4 6.18 48.96 -19.35
C VAL A 4 6.62 47.68 -20.04
N PRO A 5 7.65 46.97 -19.54
CA PRO A 5 8.04 45.69 -20.10
C PRO A 5 6.83 44.77 -20.01
N GLU A 6 6.44 44.17 -21.12
CA GLU A 6 5.48 43.08 -21.16
C GLU A 6 5.83 42.13 -20.03
N ALA A 7 4.88 41.93 -19.12
CA ALA A 7 4.99 40.91 -18.12
C ALA A 7 5.40 39.63 -18.85
N GLU A 8 6.60 39.13 -18.58
CA GLU A 8 6.89 37.72 -18.72
C GLU A 8 5.78 37.03 -17.94
N ILE A 9 4.73 36.65 -18.66
CA ILE A 9 3.74 35.70 -18.20
C ILE A 9 4.61 34.50 -17.89
N LEU A 10 4.96 34.36 -16.61
CA LEU A 10 5.62 33.21 -16.03
C LEU A 10 4.81 32.01 -16.52
N LYS A 11 5.23 31.42 -17.64
CA LYS A 11 4.65 30.19 -18.14
C LYS A 11 4.81 29.24 -16.98
N GLU A 12 3.71 28.89 -16.33
CA GLU A 12 3.75 27.86 -15.31
C GLU A 12 4.50 26.68 -15.95
N PRO A 13 5.56 26.17 -15.30
CA PRO A 13 6.38 25.13 -15.91
C PRO A 13 5.44 24.00 -16.33
N GLU A 14 5.47 23.65 -17.63
CA GLU A 14 4.56 22.66 -18.21
C GLU A 14 4.43 21.48 -17.26
N ARG A 15 3.24 21.39 -16.65
CA ARG A 15 2.98 20.44 -15.58
C ARG A 15 2.64 19.12 -16.27
N TYR A 16 3.38 18.05 -16.01
CA TYR A 16 3.12 16.73 -16.60
C TYR A 16 1.67 16.27 -16.41
N SER A 17 1.08 15.67 -17.44
CA SER A 17 -0.22 15.03 -17.39
C SER A 17 -0.22 13.82 -16.44
N PHE A 18 -1.40 13.41 -15.99
CA PHE A 18 -1.55 12.22 -15.14
C PHE A 18 -0.96 10.96 -15.79
N GLY A 19 -1.17 10.79 -17.09
CA GLY A 19 -0.63 9.66 -17.86
C GLY A 19 0.90 9.65 -17.94
N GLU A 20 1.56 10.80 -17.92
CA GLU A 20 3.02 10.88 -17.88
C GLU A 20 3.58 10.44 -16.52
N TYR A 21 2.91 10.77 -15.41
CA TYR A 21 3.30 10.26 -14.09
C TYR A 21 3.07 8.74 -13.98
N VAL A 22 2.00 8.21 -14.57
CA VAL A 22 1.80 6.76 -14.66
C VAL A 22 2.88 6.11 -15.50
N LYS A 23 3.17 6.67 -16.69
CA LYS A 23 4.25 6.20 -17.56
C LYS A 23 5.59 6.18 -16.83
N ALA A 24 5.84 7.10 -15.90
CA ALA A 24 7.07 7.14 -15.11
C ALA A 24 7.31 5.88 -14.26
N ALA A 25 6.27 5.18 -13.81
CA ALA A 25 6.45 3.91 -13.10
C ALA A 25 6.98 2.80 -14.01
N PHE A 26 6.70 2.88 -15.31
CA PHE A 26 7.14 1.91 -16.32
C PHE A 26 8.41 2.35 -17.06
N SER A 27 8.54 3.67 -17.28
CA SER A 27 9.67 4.27 -17.98
C SER A 27 10.79 4.52 -16.98
N ASN A 28 11.63 3.51 -16.89
CA ASN A 28 12.76 3.43 -15.99
C ASN A 28 13.96 4.30 -16.44
N THR A 29 13.80 5.63 -16.41
CA THR A 29 14.93 6.54 -16.57
C THR A 29 14.99 7.46 -15.36
N GLY A 30 16.13 7.48 -14.66
CA GLY A 30 16.34 8.34 -13.49
C GLY A 30 16.05 9.83 -13.78
N ASP A 31 16.16 10.24 -15.04
CA ASP A 31 15.75 11.57 -15.52
C ASP A 31 14.27 11.88 -15.27
N MET A 32 13.39 10.87 -15.38
CA MET A 32 11.97 11.00 -15.09
C MET A 32 11.77 11.32 -13.60
N MET A 33 12.42 10.57 -12.70
CA MET A 33 12.35 10.80 -11.25
C MET A 33 12.91 12.16 -10.84
N LYS A 34 14.00 12.59 -11.49
CA LYS A 34 14.55 13.94 -11.29
C LYS A 34 13.54 15.03 -11.69
N LYS A 35 12.94 14.90 -12.87
CA LYS A 35 11.90 15.81 -13.37
C LYS A 35 10.66 15.84 -12.48
N ILE A 36 10.26 14.70 -11.92
CA ILE A 36 9.13 14.59 -10.98
C ILE A 36 9.43 15.33 -9.67
N VAL A 37 10.66 15.22 -9.16
CA VAL A 37 11.07 15.96 -7.96
C VAL A 37 11.08 17.47 -8.20
N GLU A 38 11.50 17.90 -9.38
CA GLU A 38 11.51 19.31 -9.79
C GLU A 38 10.09 19.87 -10.03
N ARG A 39 9.15 19.04 -10.49
CA ARG A 39 7.77 19.44 -10.81
C ARG A 39 6.72 18.54 -10.11
N PRO A 40 6.53 18.70 -8.80
CA PRO A 40 5.62 17.87 -8.03
C PRO A 40 4.14 18.17 -8.30
N ARG A 41 3.31 17.12 -8.29
CA ARG A 41 1.85 17.18 -8.23
C ARG A 41 1.33 16.30 -7.08
N PRO A 42 1.20 16.81 -5.86
CA PRO A 42 0.76 16.02 -4.72
C PRO A 42 -0.67 15.48 -4.88
N LEU A 43 -1.50 16.08 -5.74
CA LEU A 43 -2.83 15.52 -6.07
C LEU A 43 -2.71 14.13 -6.73
N PHE A 44 -1.62 13.85 -7.46
CA PHE A 44 -1.37 12.53 -8.03
C PHE A 44 -1.30 11.44 -6.95
N PHE A 45 -0.63 11.74 -5.82
CA PHE A 45 -0.58 10.87 -4.66
C PHE A 45 -1.97 10.55 -4.12
N ILE A 46 -2.80 11.58 -3.95
CA ILE A 46 -4.18 11.45 -3.42
C ILE A 46 -5.03 10.56 -4.34
N VAL A 47 -4.90 10.71 -5.66
CA VAL A 47 -5.63 9.83 -6.59
C VAL A 47 -5.13 8.39 -6.51
N MET A 48 -3.80 8.19 -6.48
CA MET A 48 -3.22 6.84 -6.43
C MET A 48 -3.53 6.11 -5.13
N ILE A 49 -3.40 6.77 -3.99
CA ILE A 49 -3.72 6.18 -2.69
C ILE A 49 -5.21 5.82 -2.57
N SER A 50 -6.11 6.62 -3.14
CA SER A 50 -7.54 6.30 -3.18
C SER A 50 -7.83 5.07 -4.05
N ILE A 51 -7.14 4.94 -5.20
CA ILE A 51 -7.27 3.75 -6.06
C ILE A 51 -6.75 2.50 -5.35
N ILE A 52 -5.57 2.58 -4.72
CA ILE A 52 -4.99 1.46 -3.97
C ILE A 52 -5.94 1.08 -2.82
N ALA A 53 -6.42 2.03 -2.02
CA ALA A 53 -7.34 1.75 -0.92
C ALA A 53 -8.64 1.09 -1.41
N ALA A 54 -9.22 1.57 -2.51
CA ALA A 54 -10.43 0.97 -3.09
C ALA A 54 -10.19 -0.46 -3.57
N LEU A 55 -9.04 -0.72 -4.22
CA LEU A 55 -8.68 -2.05 -4.69
C LEU A 55 -8.35 -3.00 -3.52
N SER A 56 -7.59 -2.56 -2.52
CA SER A 56 -7.32 -3.37 -1.32
C SER A 56 -8.61 -3.72 -0.59
N ALA A 57 -9.56 -2.79 -0.49
CA ALA A 57 -10.85 -3.03 0.13
C ALA A 57 -11.70 -4.04 -0.66
N LEU A 58 -11.72 -3.93 -1.99
CA LEU A 58 -12.43 -4.86 -2.86
C LEU A 58 -11.79 -6.25 -2.85
N SER A 59 -10.46 -6.31 -2.94
CA SER A 59 -9.65 -7.54 -2.84
C SER A 59 -9.91 -8.25 -1.52
N SER A 60 -9.86 -7.53 -0.39
CA SER A 60 -10.18 -8.05 0.94
C SER A 60 -11.62 -8.53 1.03
N TYR A 61 -12.59 -7.74 0.57
CA TYR A 61 -14.00 -8.13 0.56
C TYR A 61 -14.19 -9.47 -0.16
N ILE A 62 -13.66 -9.60 -1.37
CA ILE A 62 -13.76 -10.82 -2.17
C ILE A 62 -13.07 -11.98 -1.45
N ALA A 63 -11.85 -11.79 -0.94
CA ALA A 63 -11.11 -12.82 -0.22
C ALA A 63 -11.91 -13.37 0.97
N TYR A 64 -12.50 -12.50 1.80
CA TYR A 64 -13.26 -12.92 2.98
C TYR A 64 -14.63 -13.51 2.64
N THR A 65 -15.25 -13.16 1.51
CA THR A 65 -16.44 -13.90 1.03
C THR A 65 -16.13 -15.34 0.62
N ARG A 66 -14.85 -15.66 0.36
CA ARG A 66 -14.38 -17.02 0.09
C ARG A 66 -13.94 -17.75 1.36
N VAL A 67 -14.10 -17.17 2.54
CA VAL A 67 -13.76 -17.81 3.82
C VAL A 67 -15.05 -18.27 4.50
N LYS A 68 -15.13 -19.56 4.80
CA LYS A 68 -16.16 -20.15 5.65
C LYS A 68 -15.54 -20.50 7.00
N ILE A 69 -16.18 -20.08 8.09
CA ILE A 69 -15.67 -20.31 9.44
C ILE A 69 -16.55 -21.34 10.13
N SER A 70 -15.92 -22.40 10.60
CA SER A 70 -16.54 -23.46 11.40
C SER A 70 -15.98 -23.38 12.81
N ILE A 71 -16.85 -23.30 13.83
CA ILE A 71 -16.43 -23.06 15.21
C ILE A 71 -16.73 -24.31 16.03
N ILE A 72 -15.74 -24.78 16.80
CA ILE A 72 -15.94 -25.84 17.78
C ILE A 72 -15.92 -25.21 19.18
N TRP A 73 -17.09 -25.20 19.81
CA TRP A 73 -17.31 -24.55 21.09
C TRP A 73 -16.89 -25.44 22.28
N PRO A 74 -16.34 -24.86 23.36
CA PRO A 74 -16.24 -25.49 24.67
C PRO A 74 -17.59 -25.99 25.19
N GLU A 75 -17.60 -27.15 25.82
CA GLU A 75 -18.81 -27.78 26.37
C GLU A 75 -19.38 -26.99 27.57
N ASN A 76 -18.54 -26.21 28.26
CA ASN A 76 -18.89 -25.51 29.49
C ASN A 76 -19.21 -24.01 29.29
N LEU A 77 -19.55 -23.60 28.07
CA LEU A 77 -19.77 -22.18 27.77
C LEU A 77 -21.18 -21.74 28.16
N THR A 78 -21.31 -20.61 28.86
CA THR A 78 -22.62 -19.99 29.11
C THR A 78 -23.20 -19.45 27.79
N GLU A 79 -24.53 -19.35 27.72
CA GLU A 79 -25.22 -18.83 26.53
C GLU A 79 -24.84 -17.36 26.24
N GLU A 80 -24.63 -16.56 27.28
CA GLU A 80 -24.13 -15.17 27.17
C GLU A 80 -22.71 -15.11 26.59
N MET A 81 -21.79 -15.96 27.07
CA MET A 81 -20.43 -16.01 26.52
C MET A 81 -20.45 -16.46 25.06
N ARG A 82 -21.34 -17.39 24.72
CA ARG A 82 -21.45 -17.94 23.36
C ARG A 82 -21.96 -16.89 22.40
N SER A 83 -23.05 -16.22 22.75
CA SER A 83 -23.63 -15.15 21.94
C SER A 83 -22.66 -13.98 21.75
N PHE A 84 -21.92 -13.58 22.79
CA PHE A 84 -20.88 -12.56 22.69
C PHE A 84 -19.74 -12.98 21.74
N MET A 85 -19.25 -14.22 21.86
CA MET A 85 -18.18 -14.73 21.00
C MET A 85 -18.63 -14.90 19.55
N GLU A 86 -19.86 -15.38 19.31
CA GLU A 86 -20.47 -15.46 17.98
C GLU A 86 -20.54 -14.07 17.35
N TYR A 87 -20.98 -13.06 18.09
CA TYR A 87 -20.99 -11.68 17.63
C TYR A 87 -19.58 -11.16 17.31
N ALA A 88 -18.59 -11.41 18.20
CA ALA A 88 -17.21 -10.97 17.98
C ALA A 88 -16.59 -11.63 16.74
N ILE A 89 -16.85 -12.91 16.50
CA ILE A 89 -16.39 -13.63 15.31
C ILE A 89 -17.09 -13.06 14.07
N GLN A 90 -18.42 -12.94 14.08
CA GLN A 90 -19.16 -12.35 12.97
C GLN A 90 -18.65 -10.94 12.62
N LEU A 91 -18.36 -10.11 13.61
CA LEU A 91 -17.84 -8.76 13.41
C LEU A 91 -16.43 -8.78 12.80
N SER A 92 -15.53 -9.59 13.37
CA SER A 92 -14.12 -9.69 12.93
C SER A 92 -13.94 -10.37 11.58
N THR A 93 -14.96 -11.10 11.11
CA THR A 93 -14.91 -11.86 9.85
C THR A 93 -15.90 -11.33 8.82
N ASN A 94 -16.58 -10.22 9.12
CA ASN A 94 -17.51 -9.59 8.20
C ASN A 94 -16.74 -8.94 7.05
N PRO A 95 -16.93 -9.38 5.79
CA PRO A 95 -16.19 -8.84 4.65
C PRO A 95 -16.35 -7.33 4.49
N ALA A 96 -17.53 -6.77 4.82
CA ALA A 96 -17.78 -5.34 4.70
C ALA A 96 -17.00 -4.53 5.75
N ILE A 97 -16.92 -5.01 6.99
CA ILE A 97 -16.16 -4.34 8.05
C ILE A 97 -14.66 -4.35 7.71
N ILE A 98 -14.17 -5.48 7.25
CA ILE A 98 -12.77 -5.64 6.83
C ILE A 98 -12.43 -4.71 5.67
N ALA A 99 -13.31 -4.61 4.67
CA ALA A 99 -13.15 -3.69 3.55
C ALA A 99 -13.13 -2.22 4.00
N VAL A 100 -13.99 -1.84 4.94
CA VAL A 100 -13.99 -0.49 5.52
C VAL A 100 -12.70 -0.21 6.27
N ILE A 101 -12.19 -1.17 7.05
CA ILE A 101 -10.89 -1.05 7.73
C ILE A 101 -9.78 -0.86 6.69
N ALA A 102 -9.76 -1.63 5.60
CA ALA A 102 -8.78 -1.47 4.53
C ALA A 102 -8.83 -0.06 3.90
N LEU A 103 -10.03 0.48 3.64
CA LEU A 103 -10.21 1.85 3.13
C LEU A 103 -9.63 2.92 4.06
N LEU A 104 -9.63 2.70 5.38
CA LEU A 104 -9.13 3.65 6.37
C LEU A 104 -7.63 3.48 6.62
N VAL A 105 -7.16 2.24 6.76
CA VAL A 105 -5.78 1.92 7.15
C VAL A 105 -4.81 2.16 6.00
N VAL A 106 -5.16 1.76 4.77
CA VAL A 106 -4.26 1.87 3.61
C VAL A 106 -3.81 3.31 3.38
N PRO A 107 -4.69 4.34 3.37
CA PRO A 107 -4.26 5.72 3.22
C PRO A 107 -3.33 6.21 4.33
N ILE A 108 -3.58 5.80 5.58
CA ILE A 108 -2.76 6.18 6.73
C ILE A 108 -1.34 5.63 6.55
N VAL A 109 -1.21 4.34 6.22
CA VAL A 109 0.08 3.67 6.03
C VAL A 109 0.89 4.31 4.91
N TYR A 110 0.25 4.60 3.78
CA TYR A 110 0.92 5.25 2.64
C TYR A 110 1.34 6.69 2.95
N ALA A 111 0.51 7.45 3.66
CA ALA A 111 0.86 8.80 4.11
C ALA A 111 2.05 8.77 5.08
N MET A 112 2.05 7.85 6.04
CA MET A 112 3.17 7.67 6.97
C MET A 112 4.45 7.23 6.22
N GLY A 113 4.33 6.33 5.24
CA GLY A 113 5.45 5.91 4.39
C GLY A 113 6.07 7.09 3.62
N ALA A 114 5.25 7.99 3.10
CA ALA A 114 5.72 9.21 2.44
C ALA A 114 6.49 10.12 3.41
N VAL A 115 6.01 10.29 4.64
CA VAL A 115 6.70 11.07 5.69
C VAL A 115 8.05 10.43 6.03
N ILE A 116 8.11 9.11 6.17
CA ILE A 116 9.34 8.40 6.49
C ILE A 116 10.37 8.54 5.37
N ILE A 117 9.96 8.34 4.12
CA ILE A 117 10.86 8.53 2.97
C ILE A 117 11.36 9.97 2.89
N TRP A 118 10.52 10.95 3.24
CA TRP A 118 10.92 12.35 3.31
C TRP A 118 11.98 12.60 4.41
N ILE A 119 11.81 12.00 5.59
CA ILE A 119 12.77 12.06 6.70
C ILE A 119 14.10 11.37 6.30
N ILE A 120 14.04 10.16 5.73
CA ILE A 120 15.22 9.42 5.26
C ILE A 120 15.94 10.18 4.14
N GLY A 121 15.20 10.90 3.31
CA GLY A 121 15.72 11.86 2.32
C GLY A 121 16.46 13.05 2.93
N LEU A 122 16.58 13.10 4.26
CA LEU A 122 17.16 14.20 5.04
C LEU A 122 16.47 15.53 4.74
N MET A 123 15.17 15.48 4.41
CA MET A 123 14.36 16.64 4.05
C MET A 123 14.94 17.48 2.88
N LYS A 124 15.86 16.91 2.09
CA LYS A 124 16.48 17.59 0.95
C LYS A 124 15.47 17.87 -0.17
N ALA A 125 14.43 17.05 -0.28
CA ALA A 125 13.34 17.24 -1.21
C ALA A 125 12.14 17.92 -0.53
N LYS A 126 11.35 18.68 -1.30
CA LYS A 126 10.06 19.19 -0.84
C LYS A 126 9.12 18.01 -0.57
N ILE A 127 8.30 18.08 0.48
CA ILE A 127 7.33 17.03 0.80
C ILE A 127 6.38 16.73 -0.36
N SER A 128 6.01 17.76 -1.14
CA SER A 128 5.19 17.60 -2.35
C SER A 128 5.85 16.72 -3.42
N SER A 129 7.18 16.78 -3.56
CA SER A 129 7.96 15.90 -4.43
C SER A 129 7.95 14.46 -3.96
N VAL A 130 8.09 14.25 -2.65
CA VAL A 130 8.01 12.91 -2.06
C VAL A 130 6.61 12.33 -2.20
N LEU A 131 5.55 13.11 -1.93
CA LEU A 131 4.17 12.66 -2.14
C LEU A 131 3.95 12.26 -3.60
N THR A 132 4.34 13.10 -4.56
CA THR A 132 4.21 12.79 -5.99
C THR A 132 4.95 11.50 -6.36
N ALA A 133 6.19 11.34 -5.90
CA ALA A 133 6.98 10.14 -6.12
C ALA A 133 6.35 8.90 -5.47
N MET A 134 5.76 9.05 -4.28
CA MET A 134 5.05 7.97 -3.59
C MET A 134 3.80 7.52 -4.35
N GLY A 135 3.11 8.44 -5.03
CA GLY A 135 2.03 8.07 -5.94
C GLY A 135 2.51 7.15 -7.06
N ILE A 136 3.73 7.37 -7.57
CA ILE A 136 4.34 6.54 -8.62
C ILE A 136 4.83 5.21 -8.05
N ILE A 137 5.46 5.24 -6.88
CA ILE A 137 5.92 4.04 -6.15
C ILE A 137 4.72 3.16 -5.75
N GLY A 138 3.52 3.72 -5.59
CA GLY A 138 2.30 2.97 -5.32
C GLY A 138 1.69 2.26 -6.54
N ILE A 139 2.16 2.53 -7.77
CA ILE A 139 1.62 1.90 -8.98
C ILE A 139 1.81 0.37 -8.97
N PRO A 140 2.98 -0.20 -8.63
CA PRO A 140 3.12 -1.64 -8.47
C PRO A 140 2.11 -2.26 -7.49
N SER A 141 1.78 -1.56 -6.40
CA SER A 141 0.74 -2.01 -5.46
C SER A 141 -0.66 -2.04 -6.08
N ILE A 142 -1.01 -1.13 -6.99
CA ILE A 142 -2.27 -1.20 -7.76
C ILE A 142 -2.34 -2.54 -8.51
N PHE A 143 -1.25 -2.93 -9.18
CA PHE A 143 -1.20 -4.22 -9.87
C PHE A 143 -1.27 -5.38 -8.88
N SER A 144 -0.49 -5.35 -7.80
CA SER A 144 -0.55 -6.38 -6.75
C SER A 144 -1.99 -6.62 -6.27
N GLU A 145 -2.74 -5.56 -5.98
CA GLU A 145 -4.14 -5.68 -5.54
C GLU A 145 -5.07 -6.24 -6.63
N ILE A 146 -4.88 -5.86 -7.90
CA ILE A 146 -5.64 -6.45 -9.02
C ILE A 146 -5.36 -7.95 -9.12
N PHE A 147 -4.09 -8.36 -9.05
CA PHE A 147 -3.72 -9.78 -9.12
C PHE A 147 -4.22 -10.55 -7.91
N LYS A 148 -4.18 -9.98 -6.69
CA LYS A 148 -4.74 -10.58 -5.47
C LYS A 148 -6.24 -10.76 -5.59
N MET A 149 -6.95 -9.74 -6.06
CA MET A 149 -8.38 -9.80 -6.34
C MET A 149 -8.71 -10.94 -7.33
N ILE A 150 -7.98 -11.04 -8.44
CA ILE A 150 -8.16 -12.13 -9.42
C ILE A 150 -7.88 -13.50 -8.78
N ALA A 151 -6.79 -13.63 -8.02
CA ALA A 151 -6.44 -14.88 -7.34
C ALA A 151 -7.53 -15.30 -6.35
N SER A 152 -8.08 -14.36 -5.57
CA SER A 152 -9.18 -14.62 -4.64
C SER A 152 -10.47 -15.00 -5.36
N LEU A 153 -10.80 -14.36 -6.49
CA LEU A 153 -11.96 -14.74 -7.31
C LEU A 153 -11.89 -16.18 -7.80
N LEU A 154 -10.70 -16.61 -8.21
CA LEU A 154 -10.42 -17.95 -8.73
C LEU A 154 -10.21 -19.00 -7.62
N SER A 155 -9.98 -18.56 -6.38
CA SER A 155 -9.75 -19.47 -5.26
C SER A 155 -11.03 -20.21 -4.85
N PRO A 156 -10.92 -21.50 -4.49
CA PRO A 156 -12.03 -22.23 -3.88
C PRO A 156 -12.35 -21.65 -2.50
N VAL A 157 -13.59 -21.86 -2.04
CA VAL A 157 -13.99 -21.49 -0.67
C VAL A 157 -13.11 -22.25 0.33
N ARG A 158 -12.47 -21.51 1.22
CA ARG A 158 -11.58 -22.04 2.27
C ARG A 158 -12.38 -22.17 3.55
N GLU A 159 -12.34 -23.35 4.15
CA GLU A 159 -12.92 -23.58 5.47
C GLU A 159 -11.83 -23.44 6.55
N ILE A 160 -12.06 -22.54 7.50
CA ILE A 160 -11.21 -22.34 8.67
C ILE A 160 -11.96 -22.89 9.88
N THR A 161 -11.37 -23.86 10.56
CA THR A 161 -11.92 -24.40 11.80
C THR A 161 -11.27 -23.70 13.00
N LEU A 162 -12.09 -23.05 13.82
CA LEU A 162 -11.68 -22.45 15.08
C LEU A 162 -12.04 -23.41 16.22
N ASP A 163 -11.07 -24.20 16.69
CA ASP A 163 -11.25 -25.02 17.89
C ASP A 163 -10.95 -24.20 19.14
N LEU A 164 -12.02 -23.78 19.82
CA LEU A 164 -11.94 -22.97 21.03
C LEU A 164 -11.82 -23.84 22.30
N ARG A 165 -11.86 -25.18 22.20
CA ARG A 165 -11.75 -26.10 23.33
C ARG A 165 -10.31 -26.22 23.86
N GLY A 166 -9.33 -26.12 22.97
CA GLY A 166 -7.90 -26.31 23.28
C GLY A 166 -7.12 -25.02 23.55
N GLY A 167 -7.76 -23.85 23.50
CA GLY A 167 -7.10 -22.53 23.65
C GLY A 167 -6.18 -22.12 22.49
N ALA A 168 -5.84 -23.04 21.59
CA ALA A 168 -5.05 -22.77 20.39
C ALA A 168 -5.92 -23.00 19.14
N PRO A 169 -6.02 -22.02 18.23
CA PRO A 169 -6.70 -22.22 16.96
C PRO A 169 -5.99 -23.34 16.17
N SER A 170 -6.63 -24.50 16.02
CA SER A 170 -6.16 -25.62 15.19
C SER A 170 -6.57 -25.38 13.73
N GLY A 171 -5.88 -24.41 13.14
CA GLY A 171 -6.13 -23.94 11.79
C GLY A 171 -5.31 -22.70 11.57
N THR A 172 -3.99 -22.86 11.43
CA THR A 172 -3.21 -21.78 10.82
C THR A 172 -3.78 -21.60 9.42
N PRO A 173 -4.30 -20.40 9.06
CA PRO A 173 -4.61 -20.15 7.67
C PRO A 173 -3.32 -20.42 6.91
N SER A 174 -3.33 -21.47 6.08
CA SER A 174 -2.22 -21.78 5.20
C SER A 174 -1.89 -20.47 4.48
N PRO A 175 -0.62 -19.99 4.53
CA PRO A 175 -0.26 -18.74 3.89
C PRO A 175 -0.76 -18.82 2.46
N ASN A 176 -1.50 -17.81 2.01
CA ASN A 176 -1.99 -17.78 0.65
C ASN A 176 -0.76 -17.65 -0.27
N TYR A 177 -0.25 -18.78 -0.75
CA TYR A 177 0.96 -18.82 -1.57
C TYR A 177 0.81 -17.97 -2.82
N ALA A 178 -0.42 -17.78 -3.32
CA ALA A 178 -0.71 -16.86 -4.41
C ALA A 178 -0.40 -15.41 -4.03
N ASP A 179 -0.84 -14.93 -2.86
CA ASP A 179 -0.57 -13.56 -2.41
C ASP A 179 0.93 -13.34 -2.19
N LEU A 180 1.62 -14.34 -1.61
CA LEU A 180 3.08 -14.30 -1.43
C LEU A 180 3.81 -14.21 -2.78
N LEU A 181 3.41 -15.00 -3.77
CA LEU A 181 4.01 -14.98 -5.11
C LEU A 181 3.77 -13.64 -5.82
N ILE A 182 2.56 -13.08 -5.68
CA ILE A 182 2.22 -11.77 -6.22
C ILE A 182 3.14 -10.71 -5.59
N ASP A 183 3.26 -10.69 -4.26
CA ASP A 183 4.10 -9.70 -3.57
C ASP A 183 5.60 -9.86 -3.92
N ILE A 184 6.10 -11.08 -4.11
CA ILE A 184 7.49 -11.33 -4.56
C ILE A 184 7.79 -10.70 -5.93
N VAL A 185 6.79 -10.57 -6.81
CA VAL A 185 6.96 -9.95 -8.13
C VAL A 185 6.95 -8.41 -8.04
N PHE A 186 6.06 -7.85 -7.24
CA PHE A 186 5.86 -6.39 -7.18
C PHE A 186 6.79 -5.66 -6.20
N LEU A 187 7.24 -6.33 -5.12
CA LEU A 187 8.16 -5.72 -4.14
C LEU A 187 9.50 -5.27 -4.73
N PRO A 188 10.19 -6.07 -5.59
CA PRO A 188 11.42 -5.61 -6.24
C PRO A 188 11.21 -4.37 -7.12
N TRP A 189 10.04 -4.24 -7.74
CA TRP A 189 9.71 -3.07 -8.57
C TRP A 189 9.54 -1.82 -7.69
N GLU A 190 8.82 -1.91 -6.58
CA GLU A 190 8.70 -0.80 -5.62
C GLU A 190 10.07 -0.37 -5.07
N ALA A 191 10.86 -1.34 -4.59
CA ALA A 191 12.20 -1.08 -4.07
C ALA A 191 13.10 -0.40 -5.11
N TYR A 192 12.96 -0.78 -6.37
CA TYR A 192 13.67 -0.17 -7.48
C TYR A 192 13.23 1.28 -7.75
N LEU A 193 11.93 1.58 -7.70
CA LEU A 193 11.43 2.97 -7.84
C LEU A 193 11.90 3.85 -6.66
N ILE A 194 11.91 3.31 -5.43
CA ILE A 194 12.45 3.99 -4.25
C ILE A 194 13.96 4.26 -4.43
N TYR A 195 14.71 3.29 -4.96
CA TYR A 195 16.12 3.47 -5.29
C TYR A 195 16.32 4.63 -6.26
N GLN A 196 15.55 4.70 -7.34
CA GLN A 196 15.66 5.77 -8.34
C GLN A 196 15.23 7.13 -7.80
N LEU A 197 14.24 7.17 -6.91
CA LEU A 197 13.88 8.39 -6.18
C LEU A 197 15.07 8.91 -5.37
N PHE A 198 15.74 8.06 -4.59
CA PHE A 198 16.90 8.49 -3.81
C PHE A 198 18.11 8.84 -4.69
N ARG A 199 18.38 8.03 -5.72
CA ARG A 199 19.57 8.16 -6.57
C ARG A 199 19.49 9.36 -7.49
N SER A 200 18.42 9.47 -8.26
CA SER A 200 18.28 10.47 -9.33
C SER A 200 17.37 11.63 -8.94
N GLY A 201 16.34 11.38 -8.12
CA GLY A 201 15.46 12.44 -7.62
C GLY A 201 16.12 13.30 -6.54
N ILE A 202 16.62 12.66 -5.47
CA ILE A 202 17.22 13.34 -4.30
C ILE A 202 18.73 13.56 -4.50
N GLY A 203 19.37 12.83 -5.40
CA GLY A 203 20.79 12.97 -5.70
C GLY A 203 21.72 12.31 -4.68
N LYS A 204 21.27 11.24 -3.99
CA LYS A 204 22.15 10.46 -3.09
C LYS A 204 23.19 9.65 -3.88
N SER A 205 24.30 9.31 -3.22
CA SER A 205 25.27 8.34 -3.76
C SER A 205 24.61 6.97 -3.96
N MET A 206 25.21 6.10 -4.79
CA MET A 206 24.69 4.73 -4.98
C MET A 206 24.55 3.99 -3.64
N ARG A 207 25.61 4.00 -2.82
CA ARG A 207 25.60 3.40 -1.47
C ARG A 207 24.53 4.04 -0.57
N GLY A 208 24.44 5.37 -0.56
CA GLY A 208 23.44 6.08 0.23
C GLY A 208 21.99 5.79 -0.20
N SER A 209 21.77 5.55 -1.50
CA SER A 209 20.46 5.19 -2.04
C SER A 209 20.07 3.78 -1.65
N LEU A 210 20.98 2.81 -1.76
CA LEU A 210 20.76 1.43 -1.32
C LEU A 210 20.44 1.35 0.17
N VAL A 211 21.21 2.04 1.02
CA VAL A 211 20.93 2.09 2.47
C VAL A 211 19.55 2.70 2.74
N SER A 212 19.16 3.74 2.00
CA SER A 212 17.85 4.38 2.18
C SER A 212 16.70 3.44 1.79
N VAL A 213 16.86 2.66 0.73
CA VAL A 213 15.89 1.63 0.32
C VAL A 213 15.77 0.55 1.39
N LEU A 214 16.90 0.04 1.89
CA LEU A 214 16.90 -0.99 2.94
C LEU A 214 16.20 -0.50 4.21
N ILE A 215 16.43 0.76 4.62
CA ILE A 215 15.73 1.35 5.76
C ILE A 215 14.23 1.48 5.48
N ALA A 216 13.85 1.99 4.29
CA ALA A 216 12.44 2.12 3.92
C ALA A 216 11.70 0.77 3.93
N GLU A 217 12.32 -0.26 3.34
CA GLU A 217 11.78 -1.62 3.35
C GLU A 217 11.74 -2.20 4.77
N ALA A 218 12.80 -2.07 5.56
CA ALA A 218 12.83 -2.57 6.94
C ALA A 218 11.71 -1.97 7.80
N ILE A 219 11.44 -0.67 7.63
CA ILE A 219 10.33 0.02 8.31
C ILE A 219 8.98 -0.51 7.81
N LYS A 220 8.81 -0.66 6.49
CA LYS A 220 7.59 -1.23 5.89
C LYS A 220 7.31 -2.63 6.46
N TYR A 221 8.32 -3.50 6.50
CA TYR A 221 8.20 -4.83 7.10
C TYR A 221 7.92 -4.80 8.61
N ALA A 222 8.54 -3.90 9.36
CA ALA A 222 8.29 -3.74 10.79
C ALA A 222 6.83 -3.38 11.07
N TRP A 223 6.19 -2.54 10.24
CA TRP A 223 4.76 -2.23 10.35
C TRP A 223 3.84 -3.40 10.02
N THR A 224 4.18 -4.18 8.98
CA THR A 224 3.46 -5.41 8.67
C THR A 224 3.55 -6.43 9.81
N LEU A 225 4.72 -6.56 10.43
CA LEU A 225 4.97 -7.47 11.56
C LEU A 225 4.32 -7.00 12.87
N ALA A 226 4.24 -5.69 13.10
CA ALA A 226 3.59 -5.12 14.27
C ALA A 226 2.04 -5.24 14.23
N GLY A 227 1.47 -5.89 13.22
CA GLY A 227 0.05 -6.22 13.15
C GLY A 227 -0.85 -5.08 12.67
N PHE A 228 -0.28 -3.93 12.25
CA PHE A 228 -1.05 -2.80 11.74
C PHE A 228 -1.55 -3.00 10.30
N VAL A 229 -0.96 -3.93 9.55
CA VAL A 229 -1.33 -4.25 8.16
C VAL A 229 -1.24 -5.77 7.94
N ARG A 230 -2.07 -6.53 8.65
CA ARG A 230 -2.52 -7.83 8.16
C ARG A 230 -4.04 -7.73 8.05
N VAL A 231 -4.49 -7.18 6.94
CA VAL A 231 -5.86 -7.36 6.45
C VAL A 231 -5.83 -8.49 5.45
#